data_AF-A0A8D3E4K7-F1
#
_entry.id   AF-A0A8D3E4K7-F1
#
_cell.length_a   1.000
_cell.length_b   1.000
_cell.length_c   1.000
_cell.angle_alpha   90.00
_cell.angle_beta   90.00
_cell.angle_gamma   90.00
#
_symmetry.space_group_name_H-M   'P 1'
#
loop_
_entity.id
_entity.type
_entity.pdbx_description
1 polymer ?
#
loop_
_entity_poly.entity_id
_entity_poly.type
_entity_poly.pdbx_seq_one_letter_code
_entity_poly.pdbx_strand_id
1 'polypeptide(L)'
;RRTRNFHVTLARGGISYYLSRIITSHSAHACDGEPLRLHCPRHSTISIQAAFYGNHPLSVSRRRHRNDCLNHGAVRSVSNSCYGRQKCAVAVGNQTFRDPCAPGTRKYLSVLYSCGRTLCAFSSFTE
;
A
#
# COMPACT_ATOMS: atom_id res chain seq x y z
N ARG A 1 -19.05 28.87 -12.90
CA ARG A 1 -17.72 28.18 -12.94
C ARG A 1 -17.87 26.80 -12.30
N ARG A 2 -18.22 25.78 -13.08
CA ARG A 2 -18.24 24.37 -12.64
C ARG A 2 -17.05 23.70 -13.29
N THR A 3 -15.99 23.47 -12.53
CA THR A 3 -14.87 22.60 -12.95
C THR A 3 -15.43 21.20 -13.08
N ARG A 4 -15.71 20.79 -14.33
CA ARG A 4 -15.97 19.38 -14.67
C ARG A 4 -14.68 18.63 -14.33
N ASN A 5 -14.67 17.97 -13.17
CA ASN A 5 -13.69 16.94 -12.87
C ASN A 5 -13.77 15.93 -14.01
N PHE A 6 -12.71 15.86 -14.81
CA PHE A 6 -12.49 14.80 -15.78
C PHE A 6 -12.37 13.49 -14.99
N HIS A 7 -13.51 12.85 -14.74
CA HIS A 7 -13.53 11.44 -14.49
C HIS A 7 -13.23 10.79 -15.84
N VAL A 8 -11.94 10.54 -16.10
CA VAL A 8 -11.54 9.68 -17.20
C VAL A 8 -12.08 8.30 -16.83
N THR A 9 -13.27 7.96 -17.34
CA THR A 9 -13.79 6.60 -17.28
C THR A 9 -12.94 5.77 -18.25
N LEU A 10 -11.72 5.44 -17.81
CA LEU A 10 -10.82 4.54 -18.53
C LEU A 10 -11.56 3.21 -18.67
N ALA A 11 -11.79 2.78 -19.92
CA ALA A 11 -12.25 1.45 -20.23
C ALA A 11 -11.36 0.45 -19.47
N ARG A 12 -11.95 -0.23 -18.48
CA ARG A 12 -11.26 -1.20 -17.63
C ARG A 12 -11.00 -2.46 -18.45
N GLY A 13 -9.91 -2.47 -19.21
CA GLY A 13 -9.48 -3.64 -19.98
C GLY A 13 -8.81 -3.26 -21.29
N GLY A 14 -7.49 -3.46 -21.36
CA GLY A 14 -6.69 -3.22 -22.56
C GLY A 14 -5.20 -3.23 -22.24
N ILE A 15 -4.36 -3.37 -23.27
CA ILE A 15 -2.90 -3.48 -23.09
C ILE A 15 -2.29 -2.20 -22.50
N SER A 16 -2.84 -1.03 -22.85
CA SER A 16 -2.44 0.27 -22.28
C SER A 16 -2.70 0.36 -20.78
N TYR A 17 -3.88 -0.09 -20.30
CA TYR A 17 -4.20 -0.15 -18.88
C TYR A 17 -3.31 -1.15 -18.13
N TYR A 18 -3.04 -2.31 -18.75
CA TYR A 18 -2.13 -3.32 -18.21
C TYR A 18 -0.71 -2.76 -18.04
N LEU A 19 -0.17 -2.10 -19.07
CA LEU A 19 1.16 -1.49 -19.04
C LEU A 19 1.23 -0.36 -18.02
N SER A 20 0.22 0.51 -17.96
CA SER A 20 0.13 1.55 -16.93
C SER A 20 0.22 0.96 -15.52
N ARG A 21 -0.50 -0.14 -15.25
CA ARG A 21 -0.47 -0.83 -13.94
C ARG A 21 0.90 -1.43 -13.57
N ILE A 22 1.71 -1.80 -14.56
CA ILE A 22 3.03 -2.42 -14.33
C ILE A 22 4.16 -1.38 -14.25
N ILE A 23 4.08 -0.31 -15.04
CA ILE A 23 5.14 0.71 -15.13
C ILE A 23 5.05 1.72 -13.98
N THR A 24 3.85 1.95 -13.46
CA THR A 24 3.60 2.97 -12.42
C THR A 24 3.58 2.38 -11.01
N SER A 25 3.91 3.24 -10.05
CA SER A 25 3.76 2.95 -8.62
C SER A 25 2.36 3.35 -8.16
N HIS A 26 1.75 2.51 -7.33
CA HIS A 26 0.38 2.65 -6.82
C HIS A 26 0.42 2.93 -5.33
N SER A 27 -0.40 3.87 -4.86
CA SER A 27 -0.63 4.09 -3.43
C SER A 27 -1.96 3.48 -3.00
N ALA A 28 -1.96 2.80 -1.87
CA ALA A 28 -3.16 2.28 -1.24
C ALA A 28 -3.15 2.61 0.26
N HIS A 29 -4.33 2.93 0.79
CA HIS A 29 -4.50 3.32 2.18
C HIS A 29 -5.70 2.61 2.79
N ALA A 30 -5.61 2.28 4.07
CA ALA A 30 -6.72 1.75 4.86
C ALA A 30 -6.62 2.25 6.30
N CYS A 31 -7.78 2.56 6.89
CA CYS A 31 -7.89 2.99 8.27
C CYS A 31 -7.61 1.82 9.23
N ASP A 32 -7.23 2.15 10.46
CA ASP A 32 -7.16 1.17 11.56
C ASP A 32 -8.49 0.42 11.71
N GLY A 33 -8.41 -0.92 11.80
CA GLY A 33 -9.57 -1.81 11.83
C GLY A 33 -10.05 -2.32 10.46
N GLU A 34 -9.70 -1.65 9.36
CA GLU A 34 -10.11 -2.05 8.01
C GLU A 34 -9.02 -2.84 7.28
N PRO A 35 -9.35 -3.92 6.55
CA PRO A 35 -8.36 -4.67 5.79
C PRO A 35 -7.89 -3.90 4.56
N LEU A 36 -6.57 -3.72 4.41
CA LEU A 36 -5.98 -3.17 3.20
C LEU A 36 -5.92 -4.25 2.12
N ARG A 37 -6.49 -3.99 0.94
CA ARG A 37 -6.47 -4.91 -0.21
C ARG A 37 -5.56 -4.39 -1.32
N LEU A 38 -4.56 -5.18 -1.69
CA LEU A 38 -3.66 -4.92 -2.81
C LEU A 38 -3.96 -5.91 -3.93
N HIS A 39 -3.94 -5.42 -5.16
CA HIS A 39 -4.20 -6.25 -6.33
C HIS A 39 -3.30 -5.84 -7.49
N CYS A 40 -2.71 -6.82 -8.16
CA CYS A 40 -1.99 -6.66 -9.42
C CYS A 40 -2.68 -7.42 -10.58
N PRO A 41 -2.51 -6.99 -11.84
CA PRO A 41 -3.02 -7.70 -13.02
C PRO A 41 -2.55 -9.17 -13.11
N ARG A 42 -3.14 -9.96 -14.02
CA ARG A 42 -2.69 -11.34 -14.27
C ARG A 42 -1.21 -11.36 -14.69
N HIS A 43 -0.49 -12.41 -14.30
CA HIS A 43 0.94 -12.59 -14.59
C HIS A 43 1.84 -11.47 -14.02
N SER A 44 1.40 -10.82 -12.95
CA SER A 44 2.19 -9.83 -12.23
C SER A 44 2.01 -10.00 -10.73
N THR A 45 3.01 -9.57 -9.97
CA THR A 45 3.07 -9.73 -8.52
C THR A 45 3.34 -8.40 -7.84
N ILE A 46 2.86 -8.30 -6.60
CA ILE A 46 3.00 -7.12 -5.77
C ILE A 46 4.46 -7.04 -5.29
N SER A 47 5.05 -5.87 -5.48
CA SER A 47 6.33 -5.46 -4.90
C SER A 47 6.10 -4.24 -4.03
N ILE A 48 6.38 -4.35 -2.73
CA ILE A 48 6.21 -3.24 -1.80
C ILE A 48 7.44 -2.34 -1.89
N GLN A 49 7.22 -1.05 -2.12
CA GLN A 49 8.29 -0.04 -2.20
C GLN A 49 8.45 0.67 -0.85
N ALA A 50 7.33 1.07 -0.24
CA ALA A 50 7.32 1.69 1.07
C ALA A 50 5.99 1.41 1.77
N ALA A 51 6.01 1.34 3.10
CA ALA A 51 4.78 1.39 3.87
C ALA A 51 5.01 2.07 5.21
N PHE A 52 3.99 2.76 5.69
CA PHE A 52 3.98 3.39 7.00
C PHE A 52 2.62 3.23 7.66
N TYR A 53 2.63 3.01 8.97
CA TYR A 53 1.42 2.91 9.78
C TYR A 53 1.43 4.01 10.84
N GLY A 54 0.40 4.84 10.87
CA GLY A 54 0.30 5.94 11.82
C GLY A 54 -0.55 7.09 11.31
N ASN A 55 -0.28 8.30 11.79
CA ASN A 55 -0.98 9.52 11.37
C ASN A 55 0.03 10.54 10.84
N HIS A 56 -0.08 10.90 9.57
CA HIS A 56 0.74 11.98 9.02
C HIS A 56 0.13 13.33 9.44
N PRO A 57 0.82 14.18 10.23
CA PRO A 57 0.32 15.50 10.52
C PRO A 57 0.38 16.34 9.24
N LEU A 58 -0.76 16.56 8.58
CA LEU A 58 -0.87 17.58 7.52
C LEU A 58 -0.94 19.01 8.09
N SER A 59 -0.86 19.18 9.42
CA SER A 59 -0.97 20.48 10.06
C SER A 59 0.37 20.93 10.64
N VAL A 60 0.99 21.90 9.96
CA VAL A 60 2.04 22.77 10.49
C VAL A 60 1.44 23.60 11.62
N SER A 61 1.29 23.02 12.80
CA SER A 61 0.91 23.79 13.99
C SER A 61 1.46 23.13 15.24
N ARG A 62 2.67 23.60 15.58
CA ARG A 62 3.16 23.85 16.95
C ARG A 62 2.81 22.76 17.96
N ARG A 63 3.74 21.85 18.22
CA ARG A 63 4.52 21.80 19.48
C ARG A 63 5.67 20.81 19.33
N ARG A 64 6.81 21.19 19.89
CA ARG A 64 8.05 20.43 19.99
C ARG A 64 7.88 19.12 20.79
N HIS A 65 7.28 18.10 20.19
CA HIS A 65 7.47 16.72 20.64
C HIS A 65 7.73 15.82 19.44
N ARG A 66 9.02 15.78 19.11
CA ARG A 66 9.77 14.65 18.58
C ARG A 66 9.14 13.31 18.99
N ASN A 67 8.30 12.77 18.13
CA ASN A 67 7.94 11.36 17.95
C ASN A 67 6.98 11.34 16.76
N ASP A 68 7.55 11.20 15.56
CA ASP A 68 6.75 10.97 14.37
C ASP A 68 5.88 9.74 14.64
N CYS A 69 4.56 9.94 14.73
CA CYS A 69 3.54 8.91 14.90
C CYS A 69 3.42 8.14 13.59
N LEU A 70 4.54 7.55 13.15
CA LEU A 70 4.75 6.89 11.89
C LEU A 70 5.68 5.70 12.15
N ASN A 71 5.12 4.50 12.06
CA ASN A 71 5.91 3.28 12.05
C ASN A 71 6.30 2.92 10.62
N HIS A 72 7.54 3.25 10.25
CA HIS A 72 8.14 2.84 8.97
C HIS A 72 8.45 1.33 8.91
N GLY A 73 8.48 0.62 10.04
CA GLY A 73 8.62 -0.84 10.10
C GLY A 73 7.43 -1.59 9.50
N ALA A 74 6.31 -0.91 9.23
CA ALA A 74 5.17 -1.48 8.52
C ALA A 74 5.54 -2.06 7.15
N VAL A 75 6.58 -1.53 6.49
CA VAL A 75 7.08 -2.04 5.20
C VAL A 75 7.45 -3.52 5.28
N ARG A 76 8.08 -3.96 6.38
CA ARG A 76 8.51 -5.36 6.55
C ARG A 76 7.31 -6.28 6.72
N SER A 77 6.35 -5.90 7.56
CA SER A 77 5.13 -6.69 7.79
C SER A 77 4.29 -6.83 6.51
N VAL A 78 4.11 -5.74 5.76
CA VAL A 78 3.36 -5.76 4.49
C VAL A 78 4.12 -6.55 3.43
N SER A 79 5.45 -6.40 3.35
CA SER A 79 6.28 -7.15 2.40
C SER A 79 6.20 -8.66 2.66
N ASN A 80 6.34 -9.09 3.92
CA ASN A 80 6.23 -10.50 4.28
C ASN A 80 4.87 -11.10 3.92
N SER A 81 3.80 -10.31 4.00
CA SER A 81 2.44 -10.77 3.70
C SER A 81 2.11 -10.75 2.19
N CYS A 82 2.57 -9.73 1.47
CA CYS A 82 2.09 -9.43 0.11
C CYS A 82 3.12 -9.60 -1.00
N TYR A 83 4.41 -9.60 -0.70
CA TYR A 83 5.44 -9.72 -1.73
C TYR A 83 5.28 -11.01 -2.54
N GLY A 84 5.40 -10.91 -3.86
CA GLY A 84 5.28 -12.08 -4.75
C GLY A 84 3.86 -12.61 -4.91
N ARG A 85 2.84 -11.98 -4.31
CA ARG A 85 1.43 -12.36 -4.49
C ARG A 85 0.75 -11.47 -5.52
N GLN A 86 -0.23 -12.03 -6.23
CA GLN A 86 -1.05 -11.24 -7.16
C GLN A 86 -2.15 -10.44 -6.43
N LYS A 87 -2.71 -11.03 -5.36
CA LYS A 87 -3.75 -10.46 -4.52
C LYS A 87 -3.32 -10.63 -3.07
N CYS A 88 -3.45 -9.59 -2.28
CA CYS A 88 -3.11 -9.62 -0.87
C CYS A 88 -4.13 -8.82 -0.06
N ALA A 89 -4.42 -9.30 1.15
CA ALA A 89 -5.20 -8.57 2.14
C ALA A 89 -4.41 -8.55 3.45
N VAL A 90 -4.26 -7.38 4.05
CA VAL A 90 -3.55 -7.19 5.32
C VAL A 90 -4.49 -6.55 6.33
N ALA A 91 -4.65 -7.16 7.49
CA ALA A 91 -5.40 -6.57 8.59
C ALA A 91 -4.64 -5.37 9.15
N VAL A 92 -5.25 -4.19 9.10
CA VAL A 92 -4.68 -2.96 9.67
C VAL A 92 -5.09 -2.89 11.14
N GLY A 93 -4.09 -2.92 12.01
CA GLY A 93 -4.32 -2.98 13.45
C GLY A 93 -3.04 -2.85 14.25
N ASN A 94 -3.16 -2.41 15.50
CA ASN A 94 -2.07 -2.36 16.48
C ASN A 94 -1.49 -3.76 16.81
N GLN A 95 -2.25 -4.82 16.56
CA GLN A 95 -1.77 -6.21 16.71
C GLN A 95 -0.82 -6.60 15.57
N THR A 96 -1.06 -6.09 14.36
CA THR A 96 -0.26 -6.37 13.16
C THR A 96 0.95 -5.44 13.05
N PHE A 97 0.78 -4.19 13.47
CA PHE A 97 1.77 -3.14 13.36
C PHE A 97 2.05 -2.55 14.74
N ARG A 98 3.32 -2.45 15.13
CA ARG A 98 3.71 -1.70 16.33
C ARG A 98 3.23 -0.25 16.20
N ASP A 99 2.52 0.25 17.19
CA ASP A 99 1.96 1.58 17.21
C ASP A 99 2.75 2.50 18.17
N PRO A 100 3.54 3.46 17.65
CA PRO A 100 4.24 4.43 18.49
C PRO A 100 3.34 5.62 18.91
N CYS A 101 2.09 5.67 18.45
CA CYS A 101 1.19 6.78 18.66
C CYS A 101 0.45 6.70 20.00
N ALA A 102 0.06 7.87 20.54
CA ALA A 102 -0.77 7.93 21.73
C ALA A 102 -2.15 7.28 21.48
N PRO A 103 -2.73 6.59 22.48
CA PRO A 103 -4.06 6.01 22.37
C PRO A 103 -5.10 7.09 22.04
N GLY A 104 -6.06 6.75 21.17
CA GLY A 104 -7.05 7.70 20.64
C GLY A 104 -6.66 8.43 19.35
N THR A 105 -5.42 8.25 18.86
CA THR A 105 -5.01 8.78 17.55
C THR A 105 -5.65 7.96 16.42
N ARG A 106 -6.28 8.64 15.45
CA ARG A 106 -6.73 8.00 14.20
C ARG A 106 -5.51 7.65 13.35
N LYS A 107 -5.35 6.37 13.05
CA LYS A 107 -4.21 5.85 12.29
C LYS A 107 -4.68 5.24 10.99
N TYR A 108 -3.78 5.19 10.03
CA TYR A 108 -3.98 4.51 8.77
C TYR A 108 -2.69 3.85 8.32
N LEU A 109 -2.83 2.74 7.61
CA LEU A 109 -1.74 2.12 6.87
C LEU A 109 -1.71 2.75 5.48
N SER A 110 -0.52 3.19 5.07
CA SER A 110 -0.24 3.66 3.73
C SER A 110 0.81 2.77 3.10
N VAL A 111 0.56 2.30 1.89
CA VAL A 111 1.45 1.41 1.15
C VAL A 111 1.66 1.97 -0.25
N LEU A 112 2.92 2.14 -0.61
CA LEU A 112 3.38 2.36 -1.97
C LEU A 112 3.88 1.03 -2.53
N TYR A 113 3.29 0.57 -3.63
CA TYR A 113 3.63 -0.69 -4.25
C TYR A 113 3.64 -0.60 -5.77
N SER A 114 4.40 -1.46 -6.43
CA SER A 114 4.37 -1.65 -7.88
C SER A 114 3.98 -3.08 -8.23
N CYS A 115 3.52 -3.28 -9.46
CA CYS A 115 3.24 -4.60 -10.00
C CYS A 115 4.37 -5.01 -10.94
N GLY A 116 5.23 -5.93 -10.50
CA GLY A 116 6.29 -6.49 -11.35
C GLY A 116 5.77 -7.64 -12.20
N ARG A 117 6.28 -7.79 -13.43
CA ARG A 117 6.03 -9.02 -14.19
C ARG A 117 6.65 -10.19 -13.45
N THR A 118 5.85 -11.21 -13.18
CA THR A 118 6.40 -12.50 -12.80
C THR A 118 6.89 -13.14 -14.09
N LEU A 119 8.15 -12.90 -14.45
CA LEU A 119 8.87 -13.92 -15.21
C LEU A 119 8.80 -15.18 -14.35
N CYS A 120 8.51 -16.33 -14.94
CA CYS A 120 8.48 -17.61 -14.22
C CYS A 120 9.85 -17.85 -13.56
N ALA A 121 10.06 -17.28 -12.38
CA ALA A 121 11.17 -17.59 -11.50
C ALA A 121 10.60 -18.61 -10.52
N PHE A 122 10.85 -19.88 -10.84
CA PHE A 122 10.77 -21.03 -9.95
C PHE A 122 9.36 -21.39 -9.44
N SER A 123 8.52 -21.93 -10.33
CA SER A 123 7.79 -23.12 -9.91
C SER A 123 8.82 -24.22 -9.64
N SER A 124 9.04 -24.51 -8.35
CA SER A 124 9.48 -25.82 -7.79
C SER A 124 10.77 -26.43 -8.35
N PHE A 125 11.91 -26.28 -7.66
CA PHE A 125 12.94 -27.32 -7.57
C PHE A 125 13.82 -27.08 -6.33
N THR A 126 13.53 -27.81 -5.25
CA THR A 126 14.50 -28.26 -4.23
C THR A 126 13.93 -29.55 -3.67
N GLU A 127 14.77 -30.58 -3.73
CA GLU A 127 14.61 -32.03 -3.46
C GLU A 127 13.44 -32.50 -2.59
#